data_AF-A0A521DP89-F1
#
_entry.id   AF-A0A521DP89-F1
#
_cell.length_a   1.000
_cell.length_b   1.000
_cell.length_c   1.000
_cell.angle_alpha   90.00
_cell.angle_beta   90.00
_cell.angle_gamma   90.00
#
_symmetry.space_group_name_H-M   'P 1'
#
loop_
_entity.id
_entity.type
_entity.pdbx_description
1 polymer ?
#
loop_
_entity_poly.entity_id
_entity_poly.type
_entity_poly.pdbx_seq_one_letter_code
_entity_poly.pdbx_strand_id
1 'polypeptide(L)'
;MAHAARCVIDLADPDAVLSLVFWLAVRASDGPEPGPKANSKRSGLIWAMTIVGVIVAVGTLRPWPHAVASTDDALTVSITSGQWWWDIDTVEIPVGIPINFSATTEDVTHGLGIYTSDLRLLTQVQVIPGYTTEVTYTFDDPGSYQILCMEFCGVAHPRVKTTGKPPIFGGLPDTAGYSTAGTVWCDRVFRRCVWLNSLLATTLGKDGFHTRAHWPAHTLQLPDAPSF
;
A
#
# COMPACT_ATOMS: atom_id res chain seq x y z
N MET A 1 0.65 -57.59 7.19
CA MET A 1 -0.67 -56.97 6.95
C MET A 1 -0.43 -55.74 6.10
N ALA A 2 -0.73 -55.81 4.80
CA ALA A 2 -0.47 -54.71 3.86
C ALA A 2 -1.58 -53.66 4.01
N HIS A 3 -1.22 -52.45 4.44
CA HIS A 3 -2.10 -51.29 4.34
C HIS A 3 -2.28 -50.96 2.86
N ALA A 4 -3.43 -51.31 2.30
CA ALA A 4 -3.86 -50.81 1.00
C ALA A 4 -4.13 -49.31 1.14
N ALA A 5 -3.17 -48.49 0.74
CA ALA A 5 -3.36 -47.05 0.59
C ALA A 5 -4.42 -46.83 -0.49
N ARG A 6 -5.64 -46.49 -0.08
CA ARG A 6 -6.67 -45.97 -0.98
C ARG A 6 -6.21 -44.58 -1.40
N CYS A 7 -5.70 -44.46 -2.62
CA CYS A 7 -5.45 -43.17 -3.26
C CYS A 7 -6.83 -42.52 -3.50
N VAL A 8 -7.26 -41.68 -2.57
CA VAL A 8 -8.40 -40.80 -2.77
C VAL A 8 -7.84 -39.59 -3.49
N ILE A 9 -8.15 -39.47 -4.79
CA ILE A 9 -7.86 -38.25 -5.55
C ILE A 9 -8.75 -37.17 -4.93
N ASP A 10 -8.16 -36.25 -4.17
CA ASP A 10 -8.85 -35.06 -3.72
C ASP A 10 -8.98 -34.11 -4.90
N LEU A 11 -10.20 -33.97 -5.43
CA LEU A 11 -10.49 -33.09 -6.56
C LEU A 11 -10.42 -31.60 -6.20
N ALA A 12 -10.21 -31.25 -4.92
CA ALA A 12 -9.94 -29.89 -4.48
C ALA A 12 -8.47 -29.49 -4.60
N ASP A 13 -7.56 -30.46 -4.80
CA ASP A 13 -6.13 -30.18 -4.99
C ASP A 13 -5.85 -29.84 -6.47
N PRO A 14 -5.41 -28.61 -6.79
CA PRO A 14 -5.09 -28.21 -8.16
C PRO A 14 -4.01 -29.09 -8.79
N ASP A 15 -3.08 -29.63 -8.00
CA ASP A 15 -1.99 -30.48 -8.49
C ASP A 15 -2.51 -31.87 -8.90
N ALA A 16 -3.48 -32.39 -8.14
CA ALA A 16 -4.16 -33.65 -8.46
C ALA A 16 -5.02 -33.53 -9.72
N VAL A 17 -5.70 -32.39 -9.91
CA VAL A 17 -6.47 -32.10 -11.13
C VAL A 17 -5.54 -32.00 -12.34
N LEU A 18 -4.42 -31.27 -12.22
CA LEU A 18 -3.46 -31.14 -13.32
C LEU A 18 -2.83 -32.48 -13.69
N SER A 19 -2.47 -33.29 -12.70
CA SER A 19 -1.92 -34.64 -12.90
C SER A 19 -2.92 -35.58 -13.57
N LEU A 20 -4.20 -35.50 -13.20
CA LEU A 20 -5.26 -36.27 -13.84
C LEU A 20 -5.47 -35.85 -15.30
N VAL A 21 -5.50 -34.54 -15.57
CA VAL A 21 -5.63 -34.01 -16.94
C VAL A 21 -4.44 -34.42 -17.81
N PHE A 22 -3.21 -34.33 -17.27
CA PHE A 22 -2.01 -34.77 -17.95
C PHE A 22 -2.04 -36.27 -18.26
N TRP A 23 -2.42 -37.10 -17.28
CA TRP A 23 -2.56 -38.54 -17.47
C TRP A 23 -3.63 -38.91 -18.52
N LEU A 24 -4.78 -38.23 -18.52
CA LEU A 24 -5.82 -38.41 -19.54
C LEU A 24 -5.33 -38.00 -20.93
N ALA A 25 -4.51 -36.93 -21.03
CA ALA A 25 -3.92 -36.49 -22.29
C ALA A 25 -2.92 -37.51 -22.85
N VAL A 26 -2.02 -38.06 -22.01
CA VAL A 26 -1.08 -39.13 -22.40
C VAL A 26 -1.84 -40.38 -22.84
N ARG A 27 -2.89 -40.78 -22.10
CA ARG A 27 -3.71 -41.93 -22.49
C ARG A 27 -4.44 -41.70 -23.82
N ALA A 28 -4.83 -40.47 -24.11
CA ALA A 28 -5.50 -40.12 -25.36
C ALA A 28 -4.53 -40.02 -26.56
N SER A 29 -3.23 -39.77 -26.35
CA SER A 29 -2.24 -39.70 -27.43
C SER A 29 -1.90 -41.06 -28.04
N ASP A 30 -2.03 -42.14 -27.25
CA ASP A 30 -1.79 -43.52 -27.72
C ASP A 30 -3.04 -44.16 -28.35
N GLY A 31 -4.10 -43.36 -28.58
CA GLY A 31 -5.38 -43.81 -29.11
C GLY A 31 -5.38 -44.07 -30.63
N PRO A 32 -6.41 -44.79 -31.13
CA PRO A 32 -6.60 -44.99 -32.57
C PRO A 32 -6.81 -43.67 -33.32
N GLU A 33 -6.50 -43.67 -34.61
CA GLU A 33 -6.65 -42.52 -35.50
C GLU A 33 -8.04 -41.85 -35.37
N PRO A 34 -8.12 -40.50 -35.36
CA PRO A 34 -9.38 -39.80 -35.15
C PRO A 34 -10.42 -40.13 -36.21
N GLY A 35 -11.63 -40.51 -35.79
CA GLY A 35 -12.73 -40.79 -36.71
C GLY A 35 -13.18 -39.55 -37.53
N PRO A 36 -14.04 -39.73 -38.57
CA PRO A 36 -14.37 -38.68 -39.54
C PRO A 36 -14.97 -37.39 -38.97
N LYS A 37 -15.55 -37.45 -37.77
CA LYS A 37 -16.19 -36.32 -37.08
C LYS A 37 -15.29 -35.63 -36.04
N ALA A 38 -14.03 -36.05 -35.89
CA ALA A 38 -13.12 -35.52 -34.88
C ALA A 38 -12.91 -34.01 -35.01
N ASN A 39 -12.73 -33.50 -36.24
CA ASN A 39 -12.56 -32.08 -36.50
C ASN A 39 -13.80 -31.26 -36.09
N SER A 40 -15.00 -31.74 -36.39
CA SER A 40 -16.25 -31.06 -36.02
C SER A 40 -16.43 -31.00 -34.49
N LYS A 41 -16.13 -32.09 -33.77
CA LYS A 41 -16.16 -32.11 -32.29
C LYS A 41 -15.13 -31.16 -31.68
N ARG A 42 -13.91 -31.12 -32.25
CA ARG A 42 -12.85 -30.21 -31.81
C ARG A 42 -13.22 -28.75 -32.04
N SER A 43 -13.76 -28.40 -33.21
CA SER A 43 -14.26 -27.06 -33.51
C SER A 43 -15.40 -26.65 -32.58
N GLY A 44 -16.35 -27.56 -32.30
CA GLY A 44 -17.43 -27.30 -31.35
C GLY A 44 -16.93 -27.00 -29.93
N LEU A 45 -15.96 -27.78 -29.45
CA LEU A 45 -15.32 -27.55 -28.15
C LEU A 45 -14.56 -26.22 -28.10
N ILE A 46 -13.80 -25.89 -29.15
CA ILE A 46 -13.07 -24.61 -29.23
C ILE A 46 -14.05 -23.45 -29.15
N TRP A 47 -15.13 -23.47 -29.94
CA TRP A 47 -16.15 -22.41 -29.88
C TRP A 47 -16.83 -22.33 -28.52
N ALA A 48 -17.16 -23.46 -27.90
CA ALA A 48 -17.73 -23.47 -26.56
C ALA A 48 -16.78 -22.84 -25.52
N MET A 49 -15.50 -23.21 -25.52
CA MET A 49 -14.49 -22.63 -24.62
C MET A 49 -14.26 -21.14 -24.89
N THR A 50 -14.24 -20.72 -26.15
CA THR A 50 -14.12 -19.30 -26.52
C THR A 50 -15.32 -18.51 -26.00
N ILE A 51 -16.55 -19.01 -26.18
CA ILE A 51 -17.77 -18.33 -25.68
C ILE A 51 -17.74 -18.23 -24.16
N VAL A 52 -17.41 -19.32 -23.46
CA VAL A 52 -17.27 -19.31 -21.99
C VAL A 52 -16.18 -18.33 -21.56
N GLY A 53 -15.03 -18.34 -22.22
CA GLY A 53 -13.93 -17.42 -21.94
C GLY A 53 -14.33 -15.95 -22.14
N VAL A 54 -15.09 -15.63 -23.18
CA VAL A 54 -15.63 -14.28 -23.42
C VAL A 54 -16.66 -13.91 -22.34
N ILE A 55 -17.55 -14.82 -21.94
CA ILE A 55 -18.54 -14.56 -20.88
C ILE A 55 -17.83 -14.29 -19.55
N VAL A 56 -16.85 -15.12 -19.19
CA VAL A 56 -16.06 -14.93 -17.97
C VAL A 56 -15.29 -13.62 -18.04
N ALA A 57 -14.58 -13.34 -19.13
CA ALA A 57 -13.86 -12.08 -19.32
C ALA A 57 -14.79 -10.87 -19.19
N VAL A 58 -15.92 -10.86 -19.90
CA VAL A 58 -16.88 -9.74 -19.79
C VAL A 58 -17.42 -9.63 -18.37
N GLY A 59 -17.78 -10.75 -17.72
CA GLY A 59 -18.29 -10.76 -16.36
C GLY A 59 -17.29 -10.24 -15.32
N THR A 60 -16.00 -10.56 -15.48
CA THR A 60 -14.93 -10.14 -14.57
C THR A 60 -14.39 -8.75 -14.87
N LEU A 61 -14.46 -8.27 -16.12
CA LEU A 61 -14.03 -6.93 -16.51
C LEU A 61 -15.10 -5.86 -16.21
N ARG A 62 -16.39 -6.21 -16.10
CA ARG A 62 -17.48 -5.27 -15.78
C ARG A 62 -17.39 -4.56 -14.42
N PRO A 63 -17.09 -5.24 -13.29
CA PRO A 63 -17.17 -4.62 -11.97
C PRO A 63 -15.97 -3.74 -11.63
N TRP A 64 -15.09 -3.39 -12.58
CA TRP A 64 -13.96 -2.54 -12.26
C TRP A 64 -14.44 -1.12 -11.93
N PRO A 65 -14.18 -0.62 -10.72
CA PRO A 65 -14.22 0.80 -10.47
C PRO A 65 -13.03 1.37 -11.25
N HIS A 66 -13.24 1.69 -12.53
CA HIS A 66 -12.45 2.76 -13.10
C HIS A 66 -12.71 3.93 -12.15
N ALA A 67 -11.71 4.31 -11.37
CA ALA A 67 -11.72 5.59 -10.70
C ALA A 67 -11.73 6.63 -11.83
N VAL A 68 -12.89 6.83 -12.44
CA VAL A 68 -13.21 8.03 -13.18
C VAL A 68 -13.04 9.10 -12.12
N ALA A 69 -12.07 10.00 -12.31
CA ALA A 69 -11.97 11.21 -11.52
C ALA A 69 -13.39 11.80 -11.43
N SER A 70 -14.05 11.65 -10.28
CA SER A 70 -15.49 11.88 -10.19
C SER A 70 -15.78 13.18 -9.46
N THR A 71 -16.34 14.11 -10.25
CA THR A 71 -17.23 15.22 -9.92
C THR A 71 -16.69 16.35 -9.04
N ASP A 72 -17.09 17.58 -9.39
CA ASP A 72 -16.78 18.86 -8.71
C ASP A 72 -17.08 18.87 -7.19
N ASP A 73 -17.84 17.90 -6.68
CA ASP A 73 -18.29 17.81 -5.28
C ASP A 73 -17.41 16.90 -4.38
N ALA A 74 -16.36 16.26 -4.91
CA ALA A 74 -15.47 15.41 -4.11
C ALA A 74 -14.47 16.24 -3.29
N LEU A 75 -14.16 15.81 -2.04
CA LEU A 75 -13.10 16.44 -1.25
C LEU A 75 -11.74 16.11 -1.87
N THR A 76 -11.04 17.12 -2.38
CA THR A 76 -9.71 16.93 -2.96
C THR A 76 -8.63 16.96 -1.90
N VAL A 77 -7.78 15.93 -1.88
CA VAL A 77 -6.57 15.83 -1.05
C VAL A 77 -5.36 15.83 -1.96
N SER A 78 -4.51 16.86 -1.86
CA SER A 78 -3.25 16.90 -2.59
C SER A 78 -2.21 16.01 -1.94
N ILE A 79 -1.47 15.28 -2.78
CA ILE A 79 -0.36 14.42 -2.36
C ILE A 79 0.84 14.73 -3.25
N THR A 80 1.96 15.07 -2.62
CA THR A 80 3.25 15.20 -3.31
C THR A 80 4.19 14.10 -2.83
N SER A 81 4.88 13.45 -3.76
CA SER A 81 5.88 12.42 -3.45
C SER A 81 7.29 12.82 -3.82
N GLY A 82 8.24 12.25 -3.08
CA GLY A 82 9.65 12.25 -3.41
C GLY A 82 10.36 11.06 -2.80
N GLN A 83 11.65 10.89 -3.09
CA GLN A 83 12.52 9.89 -2.48
C GLN A 83 12.90 10.33 -1.06
N TRP A 84 12.43 9.71 0.02
CA TRP A 84 11.43 8.64 0.15
C TRP A 84 10.36 9.08 1.14
N TRP A 85 9.45 9.92 0.68
CA TRP A 85 8.42 10.56 1.49
C TRP A 85 7.14 10.84 0.69
N TRP A 86 6.03 10.97 1.43
CA TRP A 86 4.77 11.53 0.97
C TRP A 86 4.47 12.78 1.81
N ASP A 87 4.10 13.89 1.17
CA ASP A 87 3.51 15.07 1.81
C ASP A 87 2.03 15.10 1.45
N ILE A 88 1.18 15.07 2.46
CA ILE A 88 -0.27 14.99 2.32
C ILE A 88 -0.90 16.18 3.04
N ASP A 89 -1.83 16.84 2.35
CA ASP A 89 -2.47 18.05 2.87
C ASP A 89 -3.34 17.83 4.12
N THR A 90 -3.92 16.64 4.28
CA THR A 90 -4.68 16.27 5.48
C THR A 90 -4.53 14.80 5.80
N VAL A 91 -4.43 14.46 7.09
CA VAL A 91 -4.40 13.09 7.61
C VAL A 91 -5.77 12.61 8.10
N GLU A 92 -6.73 13.53 8.22
CA GLU A 92 -8.10 13.23 8.61
C GLU A 92 -9.01 13.45 7.41
N ILE A 93 -9.76 12.41 7.06
CA ILE A 93 -10.72 12.42 5.95
C ILE A 93 -12.08 11.92 6.44
N PRO A 94 -13.19 12.54 6.01
CA PRO A 94 -14.54 12.10 6.36
C PRO A 94 -14.90 10.77 5.71
N VAL A 95 -15.64 9.94 6.44
CA VAL A 95 -16.17 8.66 5.98
C VAL A 95 -17.48 8.88 5.21
N GLY A 96 -17.74 8.06 4.19
CA GLY A 96 -19.01 8.04 3.45
C GLY A 96 -19.16 9.11 2.37
N ILE A 97 -18.11 9.87 2.07
CA ILE A 97 -18.08 10.80 0.92
C ILE A 97 -16.91 10.48 -0.02
N PRO A 98 -17.03 10.78 -1.33
CA PRO A 98 -15.93 10.57 -2.27
C PRO A 98 -14.77 11.53 -1.99
N ILE A 99 -13.56 10.96 -1.88
CA ILE A 99 -12.30 11.68 -1.70
C ILE A 99 -11.50 11.57 -3.00
N ASN A 100 -11.13 12.71 -3.60
CA ASN A 100 -10.27 12.75 -4.77
C ASN A 100 -8.81 12.96 -4.36
N PHE A 101 -7.97 11.95 -4.54
CA PHE A 101 -6.54 12.04 -4.27
C PHE A 101 -5.83 12.56 -5.52
N SER A 102 -5.41 13.83 -5.49
CA SER A 102 -4.64 14.46 -6.56
C SER A 102 -3.15 14.32 -6.24
N ALA A 103 -2.49 13.36 -6.89
CA ALA A 103 -1.11 13.01 -6.61
C ALA A 103 -0.14 13.51 -7.69
N THR A 104 1.00 14.04 -7.28
CA THR A 104 2.13 14.44 -8.13
C THR A 104 3.46 14.03 -7.50
N THR A 105 4.54 14.04 -8.28
CA THR A 105 5.88 13.67 -7.82
C THR A 105 6.92 14.67 -8.33
N GLU A 106 7.93 14.93 -7.50
CA GLU A 106 9.03 15.86 -7.82
C GLU A 106 10.23 15.18 -8.49
N ASP A 107 10.31 13.85 -8.45
CA ASP A 107 11.50 13.11 -8.89
C ASP A 107 11.25 11.96 -9.86
N VAL A 108 10.96 10.76 -9.35
CA VAL A 108 10.76 9.52 -10.09
C VAL A 108 9.30 9.09 -10.01
N THR A 109 8.94 8.06 -10.77
CA THR A 109 7.63 7.45 -10.65
C THR A 109 7.47 6.75 -9.30
N HIS A 110 6.36 7.05 -8.61
CA HIS A 110 5.93 6.33 -7.40
C HIS A 110 4.59 5.66 -7.66
N GLY A 111 4.20 4.73 -6.78
CA GLY A 111 2.88 4.10 -6.82
C GLY A 111 2.17 4.43 -5.52
N LEU A 112 1.19 5.32 -5.55
CA LEU A 112 0.39 5.62 -4.37
C LEU A 112 -0.55 4.44 -4.13
N GLY A 113 -0.32 3.68 -3.06
CA GLY A 113 -1.22 2.60 -2.62
C GLY A 113 -1.82 2.93 -1.26
N ILE A 114 -3.15 2.92 -1.16
CA ILE A 114 -3.87 3.09 0.10
C ILE A 114 -4.32 1.73 0.61
N TYR A 115 -3.90 1.42 1.83
CA TYR A 115 -4.09 0.14 2.49
C TYR A 115 -4.87 0.31 3.77
N THR A 116 -5.63 -0.72 4.13
CA THR A 116 -6.13 -0.89 5.50
C THR A 116 -5.00 -1.21 6.48
N SER A 117 -5.29 -1.20 7.78
CA SER A 117 -4.35 -1.62 8.82
C SER A 117 -3.88 -3.08 8.69
N ASP A 118 -4.71 -3.95 8.12
CA ASP A 118 -4.40 -5.37 7.81
C ASP A 118 -3.77 -5.57 6.43
N LEU A 119 -3.28 -4.49 5.78
CA LEU A 119 -2.58 -4.53 4.49
C LEU A 119 -3.44 -5.01 3.31
N ARG A 120 -4.77 -4.82 3.36
CA ARG A 120 -5.62 -4.96 2.18
C ARG A 120 -5.54 -3.70 1.34
N LEU A 121 -5.17 -3.86 0.06
CA LEU A 121 -5.17 -2.76 -0.90
C LEU A 121 -6.61 -2.31 -1.18
N LEU A 122 -6.86 -1.01 -1.02
CA LEU A 122 -8.16 -0.41 -1.31
C LEU A 122 -8.18 0.27 -2.67
N THR A 123 -7.19 1.13 -2.91
CA THR A 123 -7.02 1.83 -4.19
C THR A 123 -5.55 2.11 -4.45
N GLN A 124 -5.22 2.27 -5.72
CA GLN A 124 -3.88 2.63 -6.15
C GLN A 124 -3.89 3.53 -7.39
N VAL A 125 -2.87 4.37 -7.52
CA VAL A 125 -2.57 5.13 -8.74
C VAL A 125 -1.07 5.30 -8.91
N GLN A 126 -0.61 5.33 -10.16
CA GLN A 126 0.79 5.58 -10.47
C GLN A 126 1.01 7.09 -10.56
N VAL A 127 1.99 7.60 -9.82
CA VAL A 127 2.33 9.02 -9.72
C VAL A 127 3.56 9.28 -10.59
N ILE A 128 3.36 9.96 -11.71
CA ILE A 128 4.37 10.09 -12.78
C ILE A 128 4.90 11.53 -12.81
N PRO A 129 6.22 11.75 -12.91
CA PRO A 129 6.78 13.09 -12.98
C PRO A 129 6.19 13.90 -14.14
N GLY A 130 5.79 15.14 -13.87
CA GLY A 130 5.20 16.04 -14.86
C GLY A 130 3.70 15.85 -15.12
N TYR A 131 3.05 14.90 -14.43
CA TYR A 131 1.60 14.71 -14.50
C TYR A 131 0.99 14.73 -13.09
N THR A 132 -0.20 15.29 -12.99
CA THR A 132 -1.05 15.14 -11.80
C THR A 132 -2.03 14.02 -12.09
N THR A 133 -1.95 12.96 -11.30
CA THR A 133 -2.82 11.79 -11.43
C THR A 133 -3.84 11.79 -10.33
N GLU A 134 -5.09 11.56 -10.69
CA GLU A 134 -6.22 11.59 -9.74
C GLU A 134 -6.79 10.19 -9.53
N VAL A 135 -7.14 9.88 -8.29
CA VAL A 135 -7.87 8.66 -7.95
C VAL A 135 -8.93 8.97 -6.90
N THR A 136 -10.18 8.64 -7.20
CA THR A 136 -11.30 8.85 -6.27
C THR A 136 -11.60 7.56 -5.51
N TYR A 137 -11.73 7.66 -4.19
CA TYR A 137 -12.11 6.54 -3.33
C TYR A 137 -13.03 7.02 -2.21
N THR A 138 -14.01 6.19 -1.84
CA THR A 138 -14.92 6.43 -0.71
C THR A 138 -14.59 5.44 0.39
N PHE A 139 -14.33 5.95 1.60
CA PHE A 139 -14.10 5.11 2.77
C PHE A 139 -15.43 4.82 3.44
N ASP A 140 -15.76 3.53 3.61
CA ASP A 140 -17.03 3.10 4.21
C ASP A 140 -16.95 2.97 5.74
N ASP A 141 -15.78 2.59 6.25
CA ASP A 141 -15.55 2.33 7.67
C ASP A 141 -14.59 3.35 8.28
N PRO A 142 -14.79 3.82 9.53
CA PRO A 142 -13.79 4.62 10.22
C PRO A 142 -12.60 3.75 10.66
N GLY A 143 -11.38 4.24 10.45
CA GLY A 143 -10.17 3.51 10.86
C GLY A 143 -8.88 4.20 10.43
N SER A 144 -7.76 3.55 10.74
CA SER A 144 -6.44 3.97 10.28
C SER A 144 -6.08 3.30 8.95
N TYR A 145 -5.65 4.11 7.99
CA TYR A 145 -5.19 3.66 6.69
C TYR A 145 -3.69 3.93 6.53
N GLN A 146 -3.02 3.08 5.77
CA GLN A 146 -1.60 3.17 5.49
C GLN A 146 -1.39 3.57 4.04
N ILE A 147 -0.43 4.46 3.80
CA ILE A 147 0.00 4.81 2.45
C ILE A 147 1.36 4.19 2.22
N LEU A 148 1.42 3.31 1.22
CA LEU A 148 2.61 2.57 0.85
C LEU A 148 2.98 2.87 -0.60
N CYS A 149 4.28 2.89 -0.87
CA CYS A 149 4.76 3.01 -2.24
C CYS A 149 4.73 1.64 -2.92
N MET A 150 4.06 1.55 -4.06
CA MET A 150 3.86 0.32 -4.85
C MET A 150 4.65 0.27 -6.15
N GLU A 151 5.40 1.32 -6.45
CA GLU A 151 6.31 1.38 -7.58
C GLU A 151 7.74 1.49 -7.06
N PHE A 152 8.67 0.75 -7.66
CA PHE A 152 10.05 0.80 -7.22
C PHE A 152 10.66 2.18 -7.46
N CYS A 153 10.76 2.98 -6.41
CA CYS A 153 11.24 4.36 -6.46
C CYS A 153 12.66 4.53 -5.90
N GLY A 154 13.46 3.46 -5.78
CA GLY A 154 14.88 3.50 -5.38
C GLY A 154 15.22 2.70 -4.12
N VAL A 155 16.47 2.86 -3.64
CA VAL A 155 17.07 1.97 -2.61
C VAL A 155 16.34 1.94 -1.26
N ALA A 156 15.64 3.02 -0.89
CA ALA A 156 14.85 3.08 0.33
C ALA A 156 13.33 3.05 0.05
N HIS A 157 12.92 2.49 -1.10
CA HIS A 157 11.52 2.23 -1.44
C HIS A 157 10.70 1.57 -0.29
N PRO A 158 11.21 0.55 0.44
CA PRO A 158 10.46 -0.03 1.56
C PRO A 158 10.31 0.88 2.79
N ARG A 159 10.95 2.05 2.78
CA ARG A 159 11.04 2.97 3.92
C ARG A 159 10.44 4.34 3.60
N VAL A 160 9.64 4.43 2.55
CA VAL A 160 8.89 5.66 2.23
C VAL A 160 8.00 6.00 3.42
N LYS A 161 8.08 7.25 3.89
CA LYS A 161 7.33 7.71 5.06
C LYS A 161 6.26 8.71 4.68
N THR A 162 5.10 8.61 5.29
CA THR A 162 4.05 9.62 5.14
C THR A 162 4.24 10.72 6.17
N THR A 163 4.27 11.96 5.68
CA THR A 163 4.18 13.18 6.47
C THR A 163 2.85 13.83 6.10
N GLY A 164 2.09 14.26 7.09
CA GLY A 164 0.81 14.90 6.84
C GLY A 164 0.68 16.20 7.61
N LYS A 165 0.03 17.17 6.97
CA LYS A 165 -0.32 18.44 7.60
C LYS A 165 -1.60 18.25 8.43
N PRO A 166 -1.74 18.94 9.58
CA PRO A 166 -2.99 18.96 10.31
C PRO A 166 -4.11 19.57 9.43
N PRO A 167 -5.38 19.22 9.66
CA PRO A 167 -6.49 19.65 8.82
C PRO A 167 -6.55 21.18 8.70
N ILE A 168 -6.82 21.65 7.48
CA ILE A 168 -6.81 23.08 7.11
C ILE A 168 -8.05 23.82 7.64
N PHE A 169 -9.07 23.11 8.14
CA PHE A 169 -10.31 23.67 8.67
C PHE A 169 -10.33 23.62 10.20
N GLY A 170 -10.01 24.75 10.84
CA GLY A 170 -10.24 24.98 12.27
C GLY A 170 -9.10 25.72 12.96
N GLY A 171 -9.25 27.03 13.16
CA GLY A 171 -8.28 27.83 13.90
C GLY A 171 -8.19 27.48 15.39
N LEU A 172 -7.02 26.94 15.79
CA LEU A 172 -6.25 27.08 17.05
C LEU A 172 -6.86 26.57 18.38
N PRO A 173 -6.05 26.26 19.43
CA PRO A 173 -4.61 26.51 19.58
C PRO A 173 -3.75 25.28 19.97
N ASP A 174 -2.46 25.36 19.62
CA ASP A 174 -1.35 24.84 20.41
C ASP A 174 -1.43 23.39 20.92
N THR A 175 -1.36 22.40 20.03
CA THR A 175 -0.77 21.10 20.41
C THR A 175 0.43 20.83 19.54
N ALA A 176 1.59 21.16 20.13
CA ALA A 176 2.87 20.59 19.77
C ALA A 176 2.77 19.07 19.58
N GLY A 177 3.34 18.54 18.50
CA GLY A 177 3.80 17.15 18.52
C GLY A 177 3.64 16.33 17.24
N TYR A 178 4.13 16.78 16.08
CA TYR A 178 4.48 15.82 15.01
C TYR A 178 5.74 16.24 14.24
N SER A 179 6.90 16.10 14.89
CA SER A 179 8.02 15.37 14.30
C SER A 179 8.96 14.92 15.43
N THR A 180 9.35 13.64 15.36
CA THR A 180 10.61 13.07 15.84
C THR A 180 11.25 13.59 17.14
N ALA A 181 11.36 12.71 18.15
CA ALA A 181 12.45 12.67 19.13
C ALA A 181 12.82 14.00 19.83
N GLY A 182 12.23 14.24 21.00
CA GLY A 182 12.70 15.27 21.93
C GLY A 182 11.81 15.36 23.17
N THR A 183 12.23 14.74 24.27
CA THR A 183 11.57 14.87 25.57
C THR A 183 11.91 16.24 26.16
N VAL A 184 10.95 17.18 26.23
CA VAL A 184 11.10 18.38 27.06
C VAL A 184 10.40 18.14 28.39
N TRP A 185 11.23 17.97 29.43
CA TRP A 185 10.86 18.01 30.83
C TRP A 185 10.60 19.46 31.26
N CYS A 186 9.55 19.71 32.05
CA CYS A 186 9.36 20.99 32.73
C CYS A 186 9.09 20.73 34.22
N ASP A 187 10.04 21.16 35.07
CA ASP A 187 9.99 21.03 36.52
C ASP A 187 8.96 22.00 37.13
N ARG A 188 8.20 21.50 38.11
CA ARG A 188 6.90 22.03 38.55
C ARG A 188 6.99 23.29 39.43
N VAL A 189 8.19 23.84 39.67
CA VAL A 189 8.37 24.84 40.77
C VAL A 189 8.74 26.25 40.31
N PHE A 190 9.38 26.45 39.15
CA PHE A 190 9.70 27.80 38.67
C PHE A 190 9.23 28.02 37.23
N ARG A 191 8.09 28.71 37.07
CA ARG A 191 7.54 29.17 35.78
C ARG A 191 8.47 30.16 35.08
N ARG A 192 9.53 29.68 34.43
CA ARG A 192 10.29 30.41 33.40
C ARG A 192 10.75 29.45 32.31
N CYS A 193 10.02 29.42 31.20
CA CYS A 193 10.55 28.92 29.94
C CYS A 193 11.45 30.01 29.37
N VAL A 194 12.77 29.81 29.36
CA VAL A 194 13.69 30.68 28.63
C VAL A 194 13.91 30.07 27.25
N TRP A 195 13.35 30.72 26.23
CA TRP A 195 13.78 30.57 24.85
C TRP A 195 15.07 31.37 24.67
N LEU A 196 16.22 30.71 24.57
CA LEU A 196 17.45 31.37 24.12
C LEU A 196 17.55 31.19 22.61
N ASN A 197 17.15 32.22 21.86
CA ASN A 197 17.49 32.35 20.45
C ASN A 197 18.62 33.36 20.37
N SER A 198 19.78 33.01 19.81
CA SER A 198 20.89 33.96 19.67
C SER A 198 21.70 33.68 18.40
N LEU A 199 21.44 34.50 17.39
CA LEU A 199 22.43 34.90 16.40
C LEU A 199 23.20 36.12 16.97
N LEU A 200 24.53 36.08 16.78
CA LEU A 200 25.58 37.06 17.11
C LEU A 200 25.98 37.26 18.59
N ALA A 201 27.09 36.63 18.98
CA ALA A 201 28.23 37.34 19.57
C ALA A 201 29.53 36.53 19.47
N THR A 202 30.57 37.26 19.12
CA THR A 202 31.97 36.96 18.84
C THR A 202 32.76 36.31 19.99
N THR A 203 33.85 35.61 19.62
CA THR A 203 35.13 35.36 20.33
C THR A 203 35.44 33.93 20.81
N LEU A 204 36.63 33.47 20.38
CA LEU A 204 37.48 32.37 20.91
C LEU A 204 36.93 30.95 20.67
N GLY A 205 37.68 29.96 20.17
CA GLY A 205 39.10 29.82 19.85
C GLY A 205 39.29 28.50 19.08
N LYS A 206 40.49 28.36 18.50
CA LYS A 206 40.95 27.24 17.68
C LYS A 206 40.93 25.92 18.49
N ASP A 207 40.69 24.80 17.80
CA ASP A 207 41.54 23.57 17.78
C ASP A 207 40.71 22.29 17.51
N GLY A 208 41.20 21.45 16.59
CA GLY A 208 41.18 19.99 16.83
C GLY A 208 40.10 19.11 16.18
N PHE A 209 40.48 18.53 15.05
CA PHE A 209 40.01 17.31 14.37
C PHE A 209 39.75 16.09 15.29
N HIS A 210 38.74 15.24 14.99
CA HIS A 210 38.76 13.74 14.90
C HIS A 210 37.48 12.98 15.33
N THR A 211 36.84 12.36 14.33
CA THR A 211 36.28 10.98 14.21
C THR A 211 35.50 10.26 15.32
N ARG A 212 34.39 9.63 14.86
CA ARG A 212 33.88 8.27 15.11
C ARG A 212 32.59 8.18 15.96
N ALA A 213 31.45 8.04 15.28
CA ALA A 213 30.17 7.71 15.88
C ALA A 213 30.11 6.21 16.20
N HIS A 214 29.91 5.88 17.48
CA HIS A 214 29.62 4.54 17.97
C HIS A 214 28.28 4.63 18.71
N TRP A 215 27.24 3.99 18.17
CA TRP A 215 25.94 3.89 18.85
C TRP A 215 25.86 2.57 19.63
N PRO A 216 25.67 2.58 20.96
CA PRO A 216 25.23 1.40 21.68
C PRO A 216 23.69 1.30 21.63
N ALA A 217 23.20 0.11 21.30
CA ALA A 217 21.79 -0.25 21.41
C ALA A 217 21.41 -0.37 22.89
N HIS A 218 20.44 0.43 23.34
CA HIS A 218 19.80 0.25 24.65
C HIS A 218 18.35 -0.15 24.44
N THR A 219 18.06 -1.37 24.88
CA THR A 219 16.74 -1.98 25.08
C THR A 219 15.95 -1.15 26.10
N LEU A 220 14.70 -0.78 25.79
CA LEU A 220 13.83 -0.08 26.74
C LEU A 220 12.71 -1.02 27.24
N GLN A 221 12.72 -1.26 28.55
CA GLN A 221 11.63 -1.88 29.31
C GLN A 221 10.41 -0.96 29.34
N LEU A 222 9.21 -1.53 29.18
CA LEU A 222 7.92 -0.88 29.39
C LEU A 222 7.59 -0.86 30.90
N PRO A 223 7.11 0.25 31.49
CA PRO A 223 6.51 0.23 32.81
C PRO A 223 5.06 -0.25 32.74
N ASP A 224 4.64 -0.94 33.81
CA ASP A 224 3.36 -1.64 33.95
C ASP A 224 2.13 -0.72 33.81
N ALA A 225 1.07 -1.29 33.23
CA ALA A 225 -0.25 -0.68 33.18
C ALA A 225 -0.88 -0.65 34.59
N PRO A 226 -1.59 0.43 34.98
CA PRO A 226 -2.39 0.39 36.19
C PRO A 226 -3.62 -0.49 35.95
N SER A 227 -3.76 -1.53 36.79
CA SER A 227 -5.00 -2.25 36.98
C SER A 227 -5.99 -1.40 37.77
N PHE A 228 -7.28 -1.73 37.66
CA PHE A 228 -8.22 -1.49 38.75
C PHE A 228 -7.79 -2.22 40.03
#